data_AF-A0A2P5N0M5-F1
#
_entry.id   AF-A0A2P5N0M5-F1
#
_cell.length_a   1.000
_cell.length_b   1.000
_cell.length_c   1.000
_cell.angle_alpha   90.00
_cell.angle_beta   90.00
_cell.angle_gamma   90.00
#
_symmetry.space_group_name_H-M   'P 1'
#
loop_
_entity.id
_entity.type
_entity.pdbx_description
1 polymer ?
#
loop_
_entity_poly.entity_id
_entity_poly.type
_entity_poly.pdbx_seq_one_letter_code
_entity_poly.pdbx_strand_id
1 'polypeptide(L)' 'MGFSIPHLLVVLVIVLLVFGTKRLKNMGEDLGGAIKGFKKAVKDGEESAVESKSEKDTD' A
#
# COMPACT_ATOMS: atom_id res chain seq x y z
N MET A 1 17.80 -20.32 -9.24
CA MET A 1 17.37 -20.14 -7.83
C MET A 1 17.00 -18.69 -7.65
N GLY A 2 15.71 -18.38 -7.78
CA GLY A 2 15.21 -17.00 -7.75
C GLY A 2 15.00 -16.50 -6.33
N PHE A 3 14.73 -15.20 -6.18
CA PHE A 3 14.24 -14.60 -4.95
C PHE A 3 12.87 -15.20 -4.58
N SER A 4 12.89 -16.35 -3.90
CA SER A 4 11.68 -16.98 -3.39
C SER A 4 11.22 -16.27 -2.11
N ILE A 5 9.92 -16.31 -1.85
CA ILE A 5 9.27 -15.77 -0.64
C ILE A 5 10.05 -16.03 0.68
N PRO A 6 10.60 -17.23 0.96
CA PRO A 6 11.38 -17.44 2.18
C PRO A 6 12.69 -16.62 2.25
N HIS A 7 13.35 -16.33 1.14
CA HIS A 7 14.53 -15.46 1.14
C HIS A 7 14.16 -14.03 1.54
N LEU A 8 13.03 -13.52 1.04
CA LEU A 8 12.53 -12.20 1.44
C LEU A 8 12.17 -12.15 2.93
N LEU A 9 11.60 -13.22 3.50
CA LEU A 9 11.33 -13.30 4.94
C LEU A 9 12.60 -13.27 5.78
N VAL A 10 13.64 -14.02 5.40
CA VAL A 10 14.92 -14.00 6.13
C VAL A 10 15.55 -12.61 6.09
N VAL A 11 15.55 -11.96 4.93
CA VAL A 11 16.06 -10.58 4.79
C VAL A 11 15.24 -9.61 5.64
N LEU A 12 13.91 -9.73 5.65
CA LEU A 12 13.03 -8.89 6.46
C LEU A 12 13.36 -9.01 7.95
N VAL A 13 13.59 -10.23 8.44
CA VAL A 13 13.98 -10.47 9.84
C VAL A 13 15.31 -9.80 10.16
N ILE A 14 16.32 -9.89 9.28
CA ILE A 14 17.61 -9.23 9.49
C ILE A 14 17.43 -7.71 9.54
N VAL A 15 16.65 -7.13 8.62
CA VAL A 15 16.35 -5.68 8.62
C VAL A 15 15.67 -5.27 9.93
N LEU A 16 14.71 -6.05 10.42
CA LEU A 16 14.04 -5.79 11.71
C LEU A 16 15.01 -5.82 12.90
N LEU A 17 16.00 -6.71 12.89
CA LEU A 17 17.01 -6.79 13.94
C LEU A 17 17.99 -5.61 13.90
N VAL A 18 18.41 -5.17 12.71
CA VAL A 18 19.34 -4.05 12.53
C VAL A 18 18.68 -2.71 12.88
N PHE A 19 17.48 -2.47 12.37
CA PHE A 19 16.77 -1.20 12.59
C PHE A 19 16.00 -1.18 13.92
N GLY A 20 15.66 -2.35 14.45
CA GLY A 20 14.79 -2.51 15.60
C GLY A 20 13.31 -2.24 15.26
N THR A 21 12.40 -2.97 15.91
CA THR A 21 10.95 -2.84 15.69
C THR A 21 10.41 -1.44 16.03
N LYS A 22 11.04 -0.74 16.98
CA LYS A 22 10.61 0.59 17.42
C LYS A 22 10.80 1.68 16.36
N ARG A 23 11.91 1.64 15.61
CA ARG A 23 12.16 2.59 14.50
C ARG A 23 11.28 2.27 13.30
N LEU A 24 11.14 0.98 12.97
CA LEU A 24 10.27 0.56 11.88
C LEU A 24 8.80 0.87 12.15
N LYS A 25 8.34 0.77 13.41
CA LYS A 25 6.98 1.16 13.79
C LYS A 25 6.73 2.65 13.58
N ASN A 26 7.59 3.51 14.12
CA ASN A 26 7.41 4.96 13.98
C ASN A 26 7.44 5.40 12.50
N MET A 27 8.43 4.93 11.72
CA MET A 27 8.49 5.23 10.28
C MET A 27 7.34 4.56 9.50
N GLY A 28 6.90 3.38 9.93
CA GLY A 28 5.81 2.64 9.31
C GLY A 28 4.44 3.27 9.56
N GLU A 29 4.23 3.91 10.71
CA GLU A 29 3.01 4.69 10.99
C GLU A 29 2.93 5.92 10.08
N ASP A 30 4.03 6.66 9.91
CA ASP A 30 4.10 7.84 9.04
C ASP A 30 3.90 7.46 7.56
N LEU A 31 4.67 6.49 7.07
CA LEU A 31 4.58 6.01 5.68
C LEU A 31 3.24 5.29 5.42
N GLY A 32 2.77 4.51 6.38
CA GLY A 32 1.50 3.78 6.29
C GLY A 32 0.30 4.73 6.25
N GLY A 33 0.33 5.82 7.02
CA GLY A 33 -0.68 6.87 6.97
C GLY A 33 -0.76 7.52 5.59
N ALA A 34 0.39 7.89 5.00
CA ALA A 34 0.45 8.49 3.66
C ALA A 34 -0.08 7.53 2.58
N ILE A 35 0.35 6.26 2.60
CA ILE A 35 -0.09 5.24 1.63
C ILE A 35 -1.59 4.94 1.79
N LYS A 36 -2.13 4.93 3.02
CA LYS A 36 -3.55 4.73 3.28
C LYS A 36 -4.40 5.87 2.71
N GLY A 37 -3.97 7.12 2.88
CA GLY A 37 -4.60 8.30 2.27
C GLY A 37 -4.57 8.23 0.75
N PHE A 38 -3.42 7.87 0.17
CA PHE A 38 -3.26 7.71 -1.27
C PHE A 38 -4.18 6.61 -1.83
N LYS A 39 -4.20 5.42 -1.21
CA LYS A 39 -5.09 4.32 -1.63
C LYS A 39 -6.57 4.72 -1.56
N LYS A 40 -6.96 5.48 -0.54
CA LYS A 40 -8.34 5.96 -0.41
C LYS A 40 -8.69 6.95 -1.51
N ALA A 41 -7.83 7.94 -1.79
CA ALA A 41 -8.05 8.92 -2.84
C ALA A 41 -8.12 8.28 -4.25
N VAL A 42 -7.28 7.29 -4.53
CA VAL A 42 -7.33 6.52 -5.79
C VAL A 42 -8.65 5.75 -5.89
N LYS A 43 -9.07 5.06 -4.83
CA LYS A 43 -10.31 4.30 -4.82
C LYS A 43 -11.55 5.20 -4.96
N ASP A 44 -11.62 6.30 -4.20
CA ASP A 44 -12.72 7.26 -4.27
C ASP A 44 -12.77 7.95 -5.65
N GLY A 45 -11.61 8.17 -6.28
CA GLY A 45 -11.50 8.67 -7.66
C GLY A 45 -11.94 7.66 -8.72
N GLU A 46 -11.65 6.37 -8.53
CA GLU A 46 -12.18 5.30 -9.38
C GLU A 46 -13.70 5.14 -9.22
N GLU A 47 -14.23 5.20 -8.00
CA GLU A 47 -15.68 5.11 -7.73
C GLU A 47 -16.44 6.30 -8.33
N SER A 48 -15.88 7.51 -8.25
CA SER A 48 -16.41 8.72 -8.91
C SER A 48 -16.36 8.65 -10.45
N ALA A 49 -15.41 7.90 -11.02
CA ALA A 49 -15.32 7.66 -12.46
C ALA A 49 -16.33 6.60 -12.96
N VAL A 50 -16.78 5.70 -12.08
CA VAL A 50 -17.81 4.69 -12.38
C VAL A 50 -19.21 5.29 -12.34
N GLU A 51 -19.51 6.21 -11.41
CA GLU A 51 -20.82 6.89 -11.37
C GLU A 51 -21.03 7.89 -12.52
N SER A 52 -19.96 8.43 -13.11
CA SER A 52 -20.04 9.35 -14.26
C SER A 52 -20.24 8.66 -15.63
N LYS A 53 -20.37 7.31 -15.68
CA LYS A 53 -20.49 6.55 -16.93
C LYS A 53 -21.85 5.86 -17.14
N SER A 54 -22.84 6.09 -16.27
CA SER A 54 -24.18 5.48 -16.41
C SER A 54 -25.27 6.42 -16.96
N GLU A 55 -24.93 7.61 -17.44
CA GLU A 55 -25.91 8.58 -17.95
C GLU A 55 -25.47 9.19 -19.30
N LYS A 56 -25.23 8.34 -20.31
CA LYS A 56 -25.14 8.79 -21.72
C LYS A 56 -25.33 7.67 -22.77
N ASP A 57 -26.27 6.75 -22.58
CA ASP A 57 -26.67 5.79 -23.64
C ASP A 57 -28.18 5.50 -23.55
N THR A 58 -29.00 6.53 -23.78
CA THR A 58 -30.38 6.37 -24.29
C THR A 58 -30.77 7.64 -25.06
N ASP A 59 -30.40 7.69 -26.34
CA ASP A 59 -31.19 8.33 -27.40
C ASP A 59 -30.99 7.50 -28.69
#